data_AF-A0A941WP14-F1
#
_entry.id   AF-A0A941WP14-F1
#
_cell.length_a   1.000
_cell.length_b   1.000
_cell.length_c   1.000
_cell.angle_alpha   90.00
_cell.angle_beta   90.00
_cell.angle_gamma   90.00
#
_symmetry.space_group_name_H-M   'P 1'
#
loop_
_entity.id
_entity.type
_entity.pdbx_description
1 polymer ?
#
loop_
_entity_poly.entity_id
_entity_poly.type
_entity_poly.pdbx_seq_one_letter_code
_entity_poly.pdbx_strand_id
1 'polypeptide(L)'
;MLREVTLHADWCEMTMSMMREKQFEACERRLFAHPGVGLFAPEATEADAQALLAGSFDDVGGKSRHTLATLEGLRAAVMERLPKEALYISAGEMQLVERLLINDGELLLGDWDGLGAAEALVSRLWCSFHAEGDDWTLLLPQALHDPLARAIAAEEAQGARERLLRYDATIHGLLYIAGLLHSAQPIGFFMHDVMREDGPLAMQIARRYLQASFEYVTDANGDLILLHPGLADPYRLVGGERADGGIFTLELSQEMIAGGMNGILPEEQPLNE
;
A
#
# COMPACT_ATOMS: atom_id res chain seq x y z
N MET A 1 -6.91 2.61 -2.40
CA MET A 1 -6.69 3.84 -1.60
C MET A 1 -8.02 4.58 -1.47
N LEU A 2 -8.63 4.51 -0.30
CA LEU A 2 -9.25 5.71 0.28
C LEU A 2 -8.29 6.26 1.35
N ARG A 3 -7.08 6.63 0.92
CA ARG A 3 -5.95 7.11 1.76
C ARG A 3 -5.91 8.65 1.82
N GLU A 4 -7.00 9.34 1.51
CA GLU A 4 -7.41 10.67 2.02
C GLU A 4 -8.72 11.07 1.31
N VAL A 5 -9.87 11.01 1.99
CA VAL A 5 -11.10 11.70 1.53
C VAL A 5 -11.76 12.40 2.72
N THR A 6 -11.91 13.71 2.54
CA THR A 6 -12.74 14.64 3.30
C THR A 6 -14.10 14.06 3.66
N LEU A 7 -14.49 14.25 4.93
CA LEU A 7 -15.82 14.02 5.49
C LEU A 7 -16.94 14.30 4.46
N HIS A 8 -17.72 13.27 4.12
CA HIS A 8 -19.17 13.27 3.89
C HIS A 8 -19.59 12.22 2.84
N ALA A 9 -20.17 11.10 3.30
CA ALA A 9 -21.33 10.42 2.70
C ALA A 9 -21.63 9.13 3.51
N ASP A 10 -22.91 8.77 3.61
CA ASP A 10 -23.44 7.61 4.32
C ASP A 10 -22.78 6.28 3.89
N TRP A 11 -21.81 5.82 4.68
CA TRP A 11 -21.11 4.55 4.45
C TRP A 11 -21.98 3.33 4.76
N CYS A 12 -22.97 3.47 5.65
CA CYS A 12 -23.87 2.40 6.08
C CYS A 12 -24.73 1.80 4.95
N GLU A 13 -24.82 2.44 3.78
CA GLU A 13 -25.62 1.96 2.64
C GLU A 13 -24.78 1.38 1.49
N MET A 14 -23.44 1.33 1.62
CA MET A 14 -22.56 0.89 0.55
C MET A 14 -22.39 -0.63 0.50
N THR A 15 -22.69 -1.24 -0.65
CA THR A 15 -22.36 -2.65 -0.90
C THR A 15 -20.86 -2.84 -1.17
N MET A 16 -20.34 -4.07 -1.00
CA MET A 16 -18.95 -4.42 -1.35
C MET A 16 -18.56 -4.01 -2.78
N SER A 17 -19.49 -4.11 -3.73
CA SER A 17 -19.26 -3.69 -5.12
C SER A 17 -19.07 -2.18 -5.23
N MET A 18 -19.86 -1.38 -4.51
CA MET A 18 -19.72 0.09 -4.49
C MET A 18 -18.43 0.52 -3.80
N MET A 19 -18.00 -0.19 -2.75
CA MET A 19 -16.73 0.08 -2.09
C MET A 19 -15.55 -0.21 -3.02
N ARG A 20 -15.60 -1.32 -3.76
CA ARG A 20 -14.59 -1.64 -4.79
C ARG A 20 -14.54 -0.60 -5.91
N GLU A 21 -15.70 -0.10 -6.34
CA GLU A 21 -15.79 0.97 -7.35
C GLU A 21 -15.18 2.29 -6.85
N LYS A 22 -15.49 2.73 -5.62
CA LYS A 22 -14.86 3.94 -5.06
C LYS A 22 -13.35 3.80 -4.87
N GLN A 23 -12.88 2.62 -4.46
CA GLN A 23 -11.45 2.34 -4.36
C GLN A 23 -10.78 2.44 -5.72
N PHE A 24 -11.45 1.93 -6.75
CA PHE A 24 -11.01 2.02 -8.12
C PHE A 24 -10.90 3.47 -8.59
N GLU A 25 -11.97 4.26 -8.49
CA GLU A 25 -11.98 5.68 -8.88
C GLU A 25 -10.90 6.48 -8.17
N ALA A 26 -10.63 6.15 -6.90
CA ALA A 26 -9.56 6.78 -6.17
C ALA A 26 -8.18 6.39 -6.72
N CYS A 27 -7.93 5.11 -7.00
CA CYS A 27 -6.70 4.64 -7.65
C CYS A 27 -6.45 5.31 -8.99
N GLU A 28 -7.49 5.35 -9.82
CA GLU A 28 -7.48 6.06 -11.08
C GLU A 28 -7.08 7.53 -10.89
N ARG A 29 -7.79 8.26 -10.01
CA ARG A 29 -7.51 9.68 -9.74
C ARG A 29 -6.05 9.96 -9.37
N ARG A 30 -5.40 9.06 -8.64
CA ARG A 30 -3.99 9.24 -8.26
C ARG A 30 -3.01 8.92 -9.35
N LEU A 31 -3.28 7.88 -10.13
CA LEU A 31 -2.49 7.59 -11.30
C LEU A 31 -2.57 8.75 -12.30
N PHE A 32 -3.74 9.36 -12.48
CA PHE A 32 -3.90 10.58 -13.28
C PHE A 32 -3.27 11.83 -12.65
N ALA A 33 -3.15 11.89 -11.32
CA ALA A 33 -2.43 12.97 -10.63
C ALA A 33 -0.90 12.78 -10.68
N HIS A 34 -0.41 11.63 -11.16
CA HIS A 34 1.02 11.39 -11.31
C HIS A 34 1.63 12.39 -12.30
N PRO A 35 2.84 12.92 -12.07
CA PRO A 35 3.47 13.93 -12.94
C PRO A 35 3.74 13.51 -14.39
N GLY A 36 3.43 12.27 -14.79
CA GLY A 36 3.78 11.66 -16.08
C GLY A 36 5.27 11.30 -16.20
N VAL A 37 6.17 12.18 -15.76
CA VAL A 37 7.61 11.95 -15.78
C VAL A 37 8.06 10.95 -14.71
N GLY A 38 8.92 10.02 -15.10
CA GLY A 38 9.49 9.02 -14.17
C GLY A 38 10.76 9.53 -13.48
N LEU A 39 11.00 9.06 -12.25
CA LEU A 39 12.17 9.46 -11.45
C LEU A 39 13.51 9.28 -12.20
N PHE A 40 13.63 8.23 -13.01
CA PHE A 40 14.84 7.88 -13.75
C PHE A 40 14.85 8.39 -15.21
N ALA A 41 13.85 9.19 -15.60
CA ALA A 41 13.81 9.77 -16.93
C ALA A 41 14.98 10.77 -17.14
N PRO A 42 15.61 10.81 -18.33
CA PRO A 42 16.67 11.77 -18.64
C PRO A 42 16.26 13.23 -18.47
N GLU A 43 15.00 13.54 -18.76
CA GLU A 43 14.39 14.87 -18.72
C GLU A 43 13.85 15.26 -17.34
N ALA A 44 13.86 14.35 -16.36
CA ALA A 44 13.38 14.64 -15.01
C ALA A 44 14.17 15.79 -14.38
N THR A 45 13.45 16.66 -13.68
CA THR A 45 13.98 17.85 -13.00
C THR A 45 13.86 17.72 -11.48
N GLU A 46 14.49 18.64 -10.74
CA GLU A 46 14.34 18.69 -9.28
C GLU A 46 12.90 19.03 -8.84
N ALA A 47 12.15 19.77 -9.67
CA ALA A 47 10.74 20.01 -9.42
C ALA A 47 9.93 18.71 -9.54
N ASP A 48 10.27 17.87 -10.51
CA ASP A 48 9.65 16.55 -10.68
C ASP A 48 10.00 15.62 -9.53
N ALA A 49 11.25 15.63 -9.07
CA ALA A 49 11.67 14.88 -7.86
C ALA A 49 10.81 15.26 -6.65
N GLN A 50 10.55 16.55 -6.45
CA GLN A 50 9.71 17.03 -5.36
C GLN A 50 8.25 16.59 -5.50
N ALA A 51 7.69 16.66 -6.71
CA ALA A 51 6.32 16.22 -6.98
C ALA A 51 6.14 14.71 -6.82
N LEU A 52 7.11 13.93 -7.33
CA LEU A 52 7.16 12.48 -7.18
C LEU A 52 7.28 12.07 -5.72
N LEU A 53 8.15 12.72 -4.94
CA LEU A 53 8.26 12.46 -3.51
C LEU A 53 6.90 12.66 -2.82
N ALA A 54 6.23 13.79 -3.04
CA ALA A 54 4.96 14.11 -2.40
C ALA A 54 3.84 13.09 -2.69
N GLY A 55 3.88 12.42 -3.85
CA GLY A 55 2.94 11.35 -4.20
C GLY A 55 3.38 9.95 -3.80
N SER A 56 4.57 9.79 -3.23
CA SER A 56 5.19 8.49 -2.96
C SER A 56 4.97 7.99 -1.53
N PHE A 57 5.26 6.71 -1.31
CA PHE A 57 5.31 6.15 0.04
C PHE A 57 6.48 6.65 0.89
N ASP A 58 7.43 7.38 0.30
CA ASP A 58 8.54 8.00 1.03
C ASP A 58 8.12 9.31 1.72
N ASP A 59 6.97 9.91 1.38
CA ASP A 59 6.44 11.12 2.02
C ASP A 59 5.72 10.86 3.35
N VAL A 60 6.40 10.18 4.26
CA VAL A 60 5.87 9.86 5.59
C VAL A 60 5.69 11.13 6.40
N GLY A 61 4.45 11.46 6.76
CA GLY A 61 4.10 12.63 7.57
C GLY A 61 4.23 13.96 6.83
N GLY A 62 4.22 13.96 5.49
CA GLY A 62 4.30 15.19 4.70
C GLY A 62 5.68 15.86 4.73
N LYS A 63 6.75 15.08 4.94
CA LYS A 63 8.15 15.55 4.93
C LYS A 63 8.53 16.29 3.66
N SER A 64 7.92 15.97 2.54
CA SER A 64 8.08 16.66 1.25
C SER A 64 7.80 18.16 1.38
N ARG A 65 6.91 18.58 2.29
CA ARG A 65 6.56 19.99 2.53
C ARG A 65 7.65 20.76 3.30
N HIS A 66 8.58 20.04 3.91
CA HIS A 66 9.57 20.59 4.83
C HIS A 66 11.02 20.32 4.38
N THR A 67 11.21 19.50 3.34
CA THR A 67 12.52 19.10 2.83
C THR A 67 12.53 19.20 1.31
N LEU A 68 13.62 19.72 0.75
CA LEU A 68 13.84 19.71 -0.68
C LEU A 68 14.41 18.36 -1.10
N ALA A 69 13.67 17.65 -1.94
CA ALA A 69 14.15 16.44 -2.59
C ALA A 69 15.21 16.80 -3.66
N THR A 70 16.13 15.86 -3.89
CA THR A 70 17.00 15.91 -5.07
C THR A 70 16.80 14.66 -5.91
N LEU A 71 16.92 14.77 -7.24
CA LEU A 71 16.89 13.63 -8.15
C LEU A 71 17.93 12.59 -7.78
N GLU A 72 19.17 13.04 -7.54
CA GLU A 72 20.27 12.16 -7.16
C GLU A 72 19.95 11.42 -5.85
N GLY A 73 19.47 12.15 -4.83
CA GLY A 73 19.13 11.57 -3.53
C GLY A 73 18.00 10.56 -3.60
N LEU A 74 16.92 10.87 -4.33
CA LEU A 74 15.80 9.95 -4.50
C LEU A 74 16.18 8.72 -5.32
N ARG A 75 16.92 8.89 -6.42
CA ARG A 75 17.42 7.77 -7.24
C ARG A 75 18.32 6.85 -6.42
N ALA A 76 19.23 7.42 -5.64
CA ALA A 76 20.10 6.66 -4.75
C ALA A 76 19.29 5.88 -3.71
N ALA A 77 18.32 6.51 -3.05
CA ALA A 77 17.46 5.85 -2.07
C ALA A 77 16.65 4.69 -2.67
N VAL A 78 16.10 4.86 -3.88
CA VAL A 78 15.41 3.77 -4.59
C VAL A 78 16.38 2.64 -4.91
N MET A 79 17.55 2.93 -5.49
CA MET A 79 18.54 1.92 -5.88
C MET A 79 19.13 1.17 -4.68
N GLU A 80 19.34 1.83 -3.55
CA GLU A 80 19.83 1.21 -2.32
C GLU A 80 18.80 0.22 -1.75
N ARG A 81 17.52 0.60 -1.75
CA ARG A 81 16.43 -0.19 -1.17
C ARG A 81 15.95 -1.32 -2.08
N LEU A 82 16.01 -1.13 -3.40
CA LEU A 82 15.40 -1.99 -4.42
C LEU A 82 15.72 -3.49 -4.27
N PRO A 83 16.98 -3.92 -4.07
CA PRO A 83 17.30 -5.36 -4.00
C PRO A 83 16.56 -6.07 -2.86
N LYS A 84 16.36 -5.37 -1.74
CA LYS A 84 15.65 -5.91 -0.58
C LYS A 84 14.14 -5.77 -0.74
N GLU A 85 13.66 -4.59 -1.15
CA GLU A 85 12.23 -4.31 -1.29
C GLU A 85 11.56 -5.20 -2.35
N ALA A 86 12.27 -5.57 -3.43
CA ALA A 86 11.78 -6.49 -4.46
C ALA A 86 11.46 -7.91 -3.97
N LEU A 87 12.00 -8.32 -2.82
CA LEU A 87 11.65 -9.58 -2.17
C LEU A 87 10.27 -9.52 -1.47
N TYR A 88 9.77 -8.30 -1.24
CA TYR A 88 8.62 -8.00 -0.37
C TYR A 88 7.61 -7.09 -1.08
N ILE A 89 7.22 -7.48 -2.29
CA ILE A 89 6.10 -6.90 -3.04
C ILE A 89 4.94 -7.89 -3.11
N SER A 90 3.72 -7.38 -3.23
CA SER A 90 2.52 -8.20 -3.34
C SER A 90 2.54 -9.08 -4.59
N ALA A 91 1.69 -10.12 -4.62
CA ALA A 91 1.55 -10.98 -5.78
C ALA A 91 1.15 -10.21 -7.05
N GLY A 92 0.27 -9.20 -6.92
CA GLY A 92 -0.14 -8.34 -8.02
C GLY A 92 1.00 -7.47 -8.55
N GLU A 93 1.79 -6.86 -7.66
CA GLU A 93 2.99 -6.11 -8.05
C GLU A 93 4.01 -7.02 -8.76
N MET A 94 4.25 -8.24 -8.24
CA MET A 94 5.16 -9.20 -8.86
C MET A 94 4.74 -9.58 -10.28
N GLN A 95 3.45 -9.87 -10.50
CA GLN A 95 2.94 -10.20 -11.83
C GLN A 95 3.15 -9.06 -12.84
N LEU A 96 2.95 -7.80 -12.42
CA LEU A 96 3.22 -6.64 -13.27
C LEU A 96 4.72 -6.49 -13.55
N VAL A 97 5.58 -6.63 -12.53
CA VAL A 97 7.04 -6.52 -12.70
C VAL A 97 7.56 -7.59 -13.66
N GLU A 98 7.11 -8.84 -13.55
CA GLU A 98 7.50 -9.91 -14.48
C GLU A 98 7.08 -9.57 -15.92
N ARG A 99 5.85 -9.10 -16.13
CA ARG A 99 5.36 -8.66 -17.45
C ARG A 99 6.15 -7.47 -17.98
N LEU A 100 6.47 -6.49 -17.15
CA LEU A 100 7.29 -5.33 -17.53
C LEU A 100 8.69 -5.77 -17.97
N LEU A 101 9.35 -6.64 -17.20
CA LEU A 101 10.69 -7.15 -17.55
C LEU A 101 10.69 -7.95 -18.85
N ILE A 102 9.61 -8.69 -19.15
CA ILE A 102 9.46 -9.43 -20.42
C ILE A 102 9.24 -8.48 -21.61
N ASN A 103 8.58 -7.35 -21.41
CA ASN A 103 8.23 -6.38 -22.46
C ASN A 103 9.13 -5.13 -22.42
N ASP A 104 10.42 -5.30 -22.11
CA ASP A 104 11.43 -4.23 -22.11
C ASP A 104 11.06 -2.99 -21.29
N GLY A 105 10.30 -3.19 -20.22
CA GLY A 105 9.87 -2.16 -19.28
C GLY A 105 8.61 -1.42 -19.67
N GLU A 106 7.88 -1.82 -20.70
CA GLU A 106 6.63 -1.16 -21.11
C GLU A 106 5.43 -2.12 -21.03
N LEU A 107 4.33 -1.66 -20.44
CA LEU A 107 3.13 -2.46 -20.32
C LEU A 107 1.87 -1.62 -20.50
N LEU A 108 1.06 -1.97 -21.51
CA LEU A 108 -0.30 -1.47 -21.64
C LEU A 108 -1.21 -2.19 -20.62
N LEU A 109 -1.85 -1.42 -19.76
CA LEU A 109 -2.82 -1.89 -18.77
C LEU A 109 -4.18 -1.99 -19.44
N GLY A 110 -4.58 -3.22 -19.80
CA GLY A 110 -5.86 -3.50 -20.45
C GLY A 110 -6.99 -3.88 -19.51
N ASP A 111 -6.70 -4.11 -18.22
CA ASP A 111 -7.63 -4.64 -17.24
C ASP A 111 -7.61 -3.88 -15.90
N TRP A 112 -8.79 -3.79 -15.31
CA TRP A 112 -9.08 -3.08 -14.05
C TRP A 112 -8.43 -3.75 -12.82
N ASP A 113 -8.20 -5.05 -12.88
CA ASP A 113 -7.73 -5.87 -11.74
C ASP A 113 -6.24 -5.63 -11.39
N GLY A 114 -5.47 -4.95 -12.25
CA GLY A 114 -4.07 -4.61 -12.01
C GLY A 114 -3.81 -3.18 -11.48
N LEU A 115 -4.82 -2.32 -11.41
CA LEU A 115 -4.60 -0.88 -11.21
C LEU A 115 -4.02 -0.55 -9.83
N GLY A 116 -4.43 -1.27 -8.78
CA GLY A 116 -3.87 -1.10 -7.44
C GLY A 116 -2.39 -1.47 -7.37
N ALA A 117 -1.97 -2.52 -8.08
CA ALA A 117 -0.57 -2.91 -8.16
C ALA A 117 0.26 -1.90 -8.98
N ALA A 118 -0.30 -1.38 -10.08
CA ALA A 118 0.34 -0.31 -10.85
C ALA A 118 0.54 0.96 -9.99
N GLU A 119 -0.49 1.36 -9.25
CA GLU A 119 -0.42 2.50 -8.32
C GLU A 119 0.63 2.29 -7.23
N ALA A 120 0.76 1.07 -6.69
CA ALA A 120 1.79 0.75 -5.73
C ALA A 120 3.20 0.89 -6.33
N LEU A 121 3.43 0.35 -7.54
CA LEU A 121 4.73 0.46 -8.22
C LEU A 121 5.12 1.91 -8.54
N VAL A 122 4.14 2.74 -8.92
CA VAL A 122 4.33 4.19 -9.11
C VAL A 122 4.61 4.89 -7.77
N SER A 123 3.83 4.61 -6.73
CA SER A 123 4.00 5.20 -5.39
C SER A 123 5.30 4.77 -4.72
N ARG A 124 5.87 3.62 -5.12
CA ARG A 124 7.19 3.17 -4.69
C ARG A 124 8.33 3.87 -5.42
N LEU A 125 8.02 4.68 -6.44
CA LEU A 125 8.95 5.37 -7.36
C LEU A 125 9.68 4.43 -8.32
N TRP A 126 9.12 3.24 -8.56
CA TRP A 126 9.72 2.25 -9.45
C TRP A 126 9.23 2.41 -10.88
N CYS A 127 8.00 2.87 -11.08
CA CYS A 127 7.42 3.03 -12.41
C CYS A 127 6.91 4.46 -12.62
N SER A 128 6.79 4.86 -13.88
CA SER A 128 5.95 5.99 -14.28
C SER A 128 4.67 5.50 -14.96
N PHE A 129 3.66 6.36 -14.98
CA PHE A 129 2.37 6.09 -15.57
C PHE A 129 2.01 7.19 -16.57
N HIS A 130 1.57 6.77 -17.75
CA HIS A 130 1.06 7.65 -18.80
C HIS A 130 -0.35 7.20 -19.18
N ALA A 131 -1.25 8.15 -19.36
CA ALA A 131 -2.61 7.89 -19.84
C ALA A 131 -2.89 8.77 -21.06
N GLU A 132 -3.14 8.13 -22.19
CA GLU A 132 -3.57 8.77 -23.44
C GLU A 132 -4.95 8.25 -23.82
N GLY A 133 -6.00 8.96 -23.39
CA GLY A 133 -7.38 8.49 -23.56
C GLY A 133 -7.64 7.23 -22.74
N ASP A 134 -8.01 6.15 -23.42
CA ASP A 134 -8.26 4.83 -22.81
C ASP A 134 -7.00 3.96 -22.74
N ASP A 135 -5.88 4.42 -23.31
CA ASP A 135 -4.60 3.68 -23.31
C ASP A 135 -3.77 4.09 -22.09
N TRP A 136 -3.63 3.17 -21.14
CA TRP A 136 -2.91 3.38 -19.89
C TRP A 136 -1.62 2.58 -19.88
N THR A 137 -0.49 3.27 -19.89
CA THR A 137 0.83 2.65 -20.02
C THR A 137 1.63 2.81 -18.74
N LEU A 138 2.08 1.67 -18.20
CA LEU A 138 3.02 1.59 -17.09
C LEU A 138 4.43 1.40 -17.65
N LEU A 139 5.39 2.19 -17.15
CA LEU A 139 6.77 2.16 -17.61
C LEU A 139 7.73 1.89 -16.45
N LEU A 140 8.52 0.83 -16.57
CA LEU A 140 9.62 0.49 -15.68
C LEU A 140 10.94 1.03 -16.27
N PRO A 141 11.65 1.95 -15.58
CA PRO A 141 12.90 2.50 -16.07
C PRO A 141 13.97 1.43 -16.25
N GLN A 142 14.73 1.56 -17.33
CA GLN A 142 15.81 0.63 -17.70
C GLN A 142 16.84 0.42 -16.58
N ALA A 143 17.11 1.46 -15.77
CA ALA A 143 18.02 1.40 -14.64
C ALA A 143 17.62 0.33 -13.59
N LEU A 144 16.33 -0.03 -13.51
CA LEU A 144 15.80 -0.97 -12.53
C LEU A 144 15.69 -2.40 -13.05
N HIS A 145 15.84 -2.63 -14.37
CA HIS A 145 15.64 -3.95 -14.99
C HIS A 145 16.58 -5.01 -14.41
N ASP A 146 17.88 -4.79 -14.52
CA ASP A 146 18.90 -5.75 -14.04
C ASP A 146 18.85 -5.97 -12.52
N PRO A 147 18.72 -4.93 -11.67
CA PRO A 147 18.56 -5.13 -10.23
C PRO A 147 17.31 -5.94 -9.87
N LEU A 148 16.18 -5.67 -10.51
CA LEU A 148 14.92 -6.39 -10.25
C LEU A 148 15.02 -7.85 -10.70
N ALA A 149 15.51 -8.10 -11.91
CA ALA A 149 15.70 -9.45 -12.42
C ALA A 149 16.60 -10.28 -11.50
N ARG A 150 17.68 -9.68 -10.98
CA ARG A 150 18.58 -10.32 -10.00
C ARG A 150 17.89 -10.60 -8.68
N ALA A 151 17.13 -9.65 -8.13
CA ALA A 151 16.43 -9.85 -6.87
C ALA A 151 15.33 -10.92 -6.96
N ILE A 152 14.59 -10.95 -8.07
CA ILE A 152 13.53 -11.93 -8.33
C ILE A 152 14.09 -13.35 -8.47
N ALA A 153 15.28 -13.48 -9.07
CA ALA A 153 15.96 -14.76 -9.27
C ALA A 153 16.80 -15.22 -8.06
N ALA A 154 16.89 -14.42 -7.00
CA ALA A 154 17.68 -14.76 -5.82
C ALA A 154 17.10 -15.99 -5.08
N GLU A 155 17.97 -16.84 -4.52
CA GLU A 155 17.55 -18.06 -3.81
C GLU A 155 16.61 -17.76 -2.63
N GLU A 156 16.81 -16.63 -1.95
CA GLU A 156 15.99 -16.17 -0.83
C GLU A 156 14.59 -15.70 -1.24
N ALA A 157 14.37 -15.38 -2.52
CA ALA A 157 13.11 -14.81 -3.00
C ALA A 157 11.94 -15.78 -2.83
N GLN A 158 12.13 -17.07 -3.12
CA GLN A 158 11.07 -18.06 -2.93
C GLN A 158 10.64 -18.16 -1.47
N GLY A 159 11.62 -18.26 -0.56
CA GLY A 159 11.34 -18.33 0.87
C GLY A 159 10.66 -17.07 1.40
N ALA A 160 11.03 -15.88 0.89
CA ALA A 160 10.36 -14.63 1.22
C ALA A 160 8.89 -14.63 0.77
N ARG A 161 8.61 -15.04 -0.48
CA ARG A 161 7.24 -15.11 -1.03
C ARG A 161 6.33 -16.04 -0.24
N GLU A 162 6.83 -17.21 0.16
CA GLU A 162 6.05 -18.16 0.97
C GLU A 162 5.65 -17.58 2.33
N ARG A 163 6.54 -16.80 2.97
CA ARG A 163 6.23 -16.13 4.24
C ARG A 163 5.27 -14.97 4.04
N LEU A 164 5.45 -14.22 2.95
CA LEU A 164 4.59 -13.12 2.58
C LEU A 164 3.15 -13.58 2.32
N LEU A 165 2.97 -14.72 1.63
CA LEU A 165 1.66 -15.31 1.40
C LEU A 165 0.93 -15.66 2.71
N ARG A 166 1.63 -16.25 3.68
CA ARG A 166 1.04 -16.59 4.99
C ARG A 166 0.73 -15.35 5.79
N TYR A 167 1.60 -14.35 5.74
CA TYR A 167 1.40 -13.07 6.37
C TYR A 167 0.14 -12.38 5.83
N ASP A 168 0.02 -12.32 4.51
CA ASP A 168 -1.11 -11.69 3.83
C ASP A 168 -2.45 -12.33 4.23
N ALA A 169 -2.52 -13.67 4.19
CA ALA A 169 -3.69 -14.41 4.65
C ALA A 169 -4.02 -14.14 6.13
N THR A 170 -2.99 -13.99 6.97
CA THR A 170 -3.15 -13.73 8.41
C THR A 170 -3.72 -12.33 8.64
N ILE A 171 -3.15 -11.29 8.00
CA ILE A 171 -3.62 -9.91 8.18
C ILE A 171 -5.04 -9.74 7.63
N HIS A 172 -5.36 -10.34 6.47
CA HIS A 172 -6.73 -10.33 5.94
C HIS A 172 -7.71 -11.02 6.91
N GLY A 173 -7.33 -12.17 7.48
CA GLY A 173 -8.15 -12.84 8.50
C GLY A 173 -8.36 -11.99 9.75
N LEU A 174 -7.32 -11.31 10.23
CA LEU A 174 -7.42 -10.40 11.36
C LEU A 174 -8.29 -9.18 11.06
N LEU A 175 -8.16 -8.59 9.87
CA LEU A 175 -9.02 -7.48 9.43
C LEU A 175 -10.49 -7.93 9.32
N TYR A 176 -10.73 -9.14 8.83
CA TYR A 176 -12.08 -9.70 8.77
C TYR A 176 -12.71 -9.87 10.15
N ILE A 177 -11.92 -10.20 11.17
CA ILE A 177 -12.42 -10.36 12.55
C ILE A 177 -12.56 -9.00 13.26
N ALA A 178 -11.55 -8.14 13.13
CA ALA A 178 -11.41 -6.93 13.93
C ALA A 178 -12.00 -5.67 13.26
N GLY A 179 -12.24 -5.71 11.95
CA GLY A 179 -12.66 -4.56 11.15
C GLY A 179 -11.52 -3.58 10.84
N LEU A 180 -10.61 -3.33 11.79
CA LEU A 180 -9.44 -2.46 11.61
C LEU A 180 -8.23 -2.97 12.41
N LEU A 181 -7.02 -2.57 12.01
CA LEU A 181 -5.76 -2.88 12.71
C LEU A 181 -4.82 -1.67 12.69
N HIS A 182 -4.30 -1.25 13.84
CA HIS A 182 -3.19 -0.30 13.87
C HIS A 182 -1.90 -0.94 13.37
N SER A 183 -1.15 -0.23 12.52
CA SER A 183 0.01 -0.77 11.80
C SER A 183 1.17 -1.24 12.66
N ALA A 184 1.31 -0.76 13.90
CA ALA A 184 2.36 -1.22 14.81
C ALA A 184 2.42 -2.76 14.93
N GLN A 185 1.27 -3.42 15.03
CA GLN A 185 1.20 -4.88 15.15
C GLN A 185 1.52 -5.61 13.83
N PRO A 186 0.87 -5.30 12.68
CA PRO A 186 1.25 -5.85 11.37
C PRO A 186 2.72 -5.63 11.01
N ILE A 187 3.27 -4.43 11.27
CA ILE A 187 4.69 -4.13 11.03
C ILE A 187 5.59 -5.02 11.89
N GLY A 188 5.31 -5.16 13.18
CA GLY A 188 6.11 -6.02 14.06
C GLY A 188 6.10 -7.48 13.60
N PHE A 189 4.93 -7.99 13.21
CA PHE A 189 4.79 -9.33 12.65
C PHE A 189 5.54 -9.46 11.33
N PHE A 190 5.49 -8.46 10.45
CA PHE A 190 6.21 -8.45 9.18
C PHE A 190 7.73 -8.52 9.39
N MET A 191 8.27 -7.68 10.26
CA MET A 191 9.70 -7.62 10.55
C MET A 191 10.20 -8.93 11.18
N HIS A 192 9.48 -9.46 12.17
CA HIS A 192 9.90 -10.66 12.89
C HIS A 192 9.71 -11.95 12.07
N ASP A 193 8.55 -12.13 11.44
CA ASP A 193 8.19 -13.43 10.84
C ASP A 193 8.35 -13.48 9.32
N VAL A 194 8.25 -12.34 8.62
CA VAL A 194 8.44 -12.28 7.16
C VAL A 194 9.88 -11.93 6.80
N MET A 195 10.39 -10.79 7.29
CA MET A 195 11.75 -10.35 7.00
C MET A 195 12.78 -11.09 7.85
N ARG A 196 12.44 -11.42 9.10
CA ARG A 196 13.36 -11.92 10.14
C ARG A 196 14.53 -10.97 10.36
N GLU A 197 14.24 -9.68 10.32
CA GLU A 197 15.21 -8.61 10.36
C GLU A 197 14.61 -7.39 11.03
N ASP A 198 15.41 -6.74 11.86
CA ASP A 198 15.07 -5.50 12.52
C ASP A 198 15.81 -4.32 11.88
N GLY A 199 15.32 -3.11 12.16
CA GLY A 199 16.00 -1.87 11.82
C GLY A 199 15.20 -0.95 10.88
N PRO A 200 15.77 0.23 10.57
CA PRO A 200 15.03 1.27 9.85
C PRO A 200 14.59 0.87 8.44
N LEU A 201 15.43 0.11 7.72
CA LEU A 201 15.10 -0.34 6.36
C LEU A 201 13.97 -1.39 6.38
N ALA A 202 14.02 -2.34 7.31
CA ALA A 202 12.97 -3.35 7.49
C ALA A 202 11.62 -2.71 7.84
N MET A 203 11.64 -1.74 8.77
CA MET A 203 10.49 -0.92 9.12
C MET A 203 9.90 -0.18 7.91
N GLN A 204 10.75 0.45 7.10
CA GLN A 204 10.31 1.15 5.88
C GLN A 204 9.68 0.20 4.87
N ILE A 205 10.31 -0.96 4.61
CA ILE A 205 9.79 -1.96 3.67
C ILE A 205 8.46 -2.52 4.17
N ALA A 206 8.34 -2.84 5.46
CA ALA A 206 7.09 -3.30 6.07
C ALA A 206 5.97 -2.27 5.89
N ARG A 207 6.22 -1.00 6.26
CA ARG A 207 5.24 0.09 6.07
C ARG A 207 4.81 0.22 4.61
N ARG A 208 5.76 0.22 3.67
CA ARG A 208 5.49 0.35 2.23
C ARG A 208 4.71 -0.84 1.68
N TYR A 209 4.98 -2.06 2.18
CA TYR A 209 4.17 -3.24 1.86
C TYR A 209 2.72 -3.09 2.34
N LEU A 210 2.51 -2.61 3.57
CA LEU A 210 1.17 -2.37 4.07
C LEU A 210 0.43 -1.34 3.24
N GLN A 211 1.11 -0.26 2.88
CA GLN A 211 0.52 0.77 2.05
C GLN A 211 0.10 0.21 0.69
N ALA A 212 0.97 -0.58 0.04
CA ALA A 212 0.68 -1.19 -1.26
C ALA A 212 -0.47 -2.21 -1.22
N SER A 213 -0.57 -2.98 -0.13
CA SER A 213 -1.39 -4.21 -0.12
C SER A 213 -2.73 -4.07 0.59
N PHE A 214 -2.89 -3.08 1.48
CA PHE A 214 -4.10 -2.92 2.29
C PHE A 214 -4.70 -1.52 2.13
N GLU A 215 -6.01 -1.45 2.33
CA GLU A 215 -6.66 -0.16 2.56
C GLU A 215 -6.28 0.37 3.93
N TYR A 216 -6.04 1.68 3.99
CA TYR A 216 -5.60 2.32 5.22
C TYR A 216 -6.02 3.79 5.28
N VAL A 217 -6.13 4.28 6.51
CA VAL A 217 -6.14 5.70 6.84
C VAL A 217 -4.91 6.04 7.70
N THR A 218 -4.61 7.32 7.84
CA THR A 218 -3.56 7.79 8.75
C THR A 218 -4.17 8.41 9.99
N ASP A 219 -3.57 8.14 11.15
CA ASP A 219 -3.94 8.80 12.40
C ASP A 219 -3.30 10.21 12.49
N ALA A 220 -3.49 10.90 13.62
CA ALA A 220 -2.91 12.23 13.82
C ALA A 220 -1.37 12.24 13.88
N ASN A 221 -0.75 11.10 14.15
CA ASN A 221 0.71 10.93 14.22
C ASN A 221 1.31 10.49 12.87
N GLY A 222 0.47 10.14 11.89
CA GLY A 222 0.88 9.63 10.57
C GLY A 222 1.09 8.11 10.54
N ASP A 223 0.67 7.41 11.58
CA ASP A 223 0.66 5.95 11.64
C ASP A 223 -0.51 5.40 10.81
N LEU A 224 -0.30 4.22 10.21
CA LEU A 224 -1.33 3.62 9.37
C LEU A 224 -2.32 2.88 10.26
N ILE A 225 -3.61 3.02 9.96
CA ILE A 225 -4.68 2.16 10.46
C ILE A 225 -5.23 1.41 9.26
N LEU A 226 -4.98 0.10 9.22
CA LEU A 226 -5.45 -0.78 8.17
C LEU A 226 -6.95 -1.03 8.35
N LEU A 227 -7.69 -1.06 7.25
CA LEU A 227 -9.14 -1.19 7.26
C LEU A 227 -9.57 -2.45 6.49
N HIS A 228 -10.56 -3.14 7.04
CA HIS A 228 -11.25 -4.17 6.31
C HIS A 228 -12.04 -3.54 5.15
N PRO A 229 -11.95 -4.06 3.92
CA PRO A 229 -12.64 -3.49 2.76
C PRO A 229 -14.17 -3.44 2.87
N GLY A 230 -14.76 -4.22 3.78
CA GLY A 230 -16.20 -4.26 4.02
C GLY A 230 -16.69 -3.48 5.24
N LEU A 231 -15.84 -2.69 5.90
CA LEU A 231 -16.19 -1.98 7.13
C LEU A 231 -17.20 -0.84 6.86
N ALA A 232 -18.33 -0.84 7.57
CA ALA A 232 -19.46 0.05 7.27
C ALA A 232 -19.30 1.50 7.75
N ASP A 233 -18.51 1.80 8.79
CA ASP A 233 -18.15 3.18 9.18
C ASP A 233 -16.82 3.23 9.97
N PRO A 234 -15.66 3.29 9.28
CA PRO A 234 -14.34 3.33 9.92
C PRO A 234 -14.16 4.53 10.88
N TYR A 235 -14.83 5.65 10.63
CA TYR A 235 -14.60 6.89 11.38
C TYR A 235 -15.32 6.92 12.74
N ARG A 236 -16.42 6.17 12.90
CA ARG A 236 -17.05 5.99 14.22
C ARG A 236 -16.15 5.23 15.19
N LEU A 237 -15.47 4.19 14.70
CA LEU A 237 -14.53 3.40 15.50
C LEU A 237 -13.28 4.23 15.84
N VAL A 238 -12.67 4.86 14.84
CA VAL A 238 -11.49 5.73 15.05
C VAL A 238 -11.83 6.99 15.87
N GLY A 239 -13.07 7.50 15.76
CA GLY A 239 -13.54 8.70 16.44
C GLY A 239 -13.95 8.48 17.90
N GLY A 240 -14.50 7.32 18.25
CA GLY A 240 -14.80 6.95 19.64
C GLY A 240 -13.54 6.80 20.51
N GLU A 241 -12.43 6.42 19.88
CA GLU A 241 -11.14 6.14 20.54
C GLU A 241 -10.26 7.38 20.72
N ARG A 242 -10.49 8.46 19.95
CA ARG A 242 -9.84 9.78 20.15
C ARG A 242 -10.07 10.35 21.56
N ALA A 243 -11.02 9.82 22.32
CA ALA A 243 -11.32 10.26 23.67
C ALA A 243 -10.30 9.77 24.73
N ASP A 244 -9.53 8.70 24.49
CA ASP A 244 -8.78 8.03 25.58
C ASP A 244 -7.24 8.00 25.45
N GLY A 245 -6.67 8.60 24.41
CA GLY A 245 -5.23 8.93 24.33
C GLY A 245 -4.23 7.76 24.49
N GLY A 246 -4.68 6.51 24.41
CA GLY A 246 -3.88 5.31 24.59
C GLY A 246 -3.22 4.81 23.30
N ILE A 247 -2.06 4.16 23.45
CA ILE A 247 -1.42 3.38 22.38
C ILE A 247 -2.37 2.24 22.01
N PHE A 248 -2.75 2.15 20.74
CA PHE A 248 -3.63 1.10 20.25
C PHE A 248 -2.95 -0.27 20.38
N THR A 249 -3.34 -1.02 21.40
CA THR A 249 -3.12 -2.47 21.51
C THR A 249 -4.46 -3.15 21.33
N LEU A 250 -4.61 -3.90 20.24
CA LEU A 250 -5.83 -4.62 19.94
C LEU A 250 -5.92 -5.83 20.87
N GLU A 251 -6.55 -5.65 22.04
CA GLU A 251 -7.05 -6.77 22.83
C GLU A 251 -8.31 -7.30 22.15
N LEU A 252 -8.15 -8.33 21.32
CA LEU A 252 -9.27 -9.04 20.71
C LEU A 252 -10.18 -9.59 21.83
N SER A 253 -11.36 -9.00 21.99
CA SER A 253 -12.34 -9.52 22.95
C SER A 253 -12.82 -10.91 22.52
N GLN A 254 -13.24 -11.74 23.47
CA GLN A 254 -13.81 -13.07 23.15
C GLN A 254 -15.01 -12.96 22.22
N GLU A 255 -15.76 -11.86 22.28
CA GLU A 255 -16.91 -11.59 21.42
C GLU A 255 -16.51 -11.28 19.98
N MET A 256 -15.43 -10.52 19.76
CA MET A 256 -14.91 -10.26 18.40
C MET A 256 -14.39 -11.56 17.75
N ILE A 257 -13.68 -12.39 18.52
CA ILE A 257 -13.19 -13.69 18.05
C ILE A 257 -14.37 -14.62 17.72
N ALA A 258 -15.39 -14.67 18.57
CA ALA A 258 -16.58 -15.48 18.35
C ALA A 258 -17.42 -14.99 17.16
N GLY A 259 -17.56 -13.67 16.99
CA GLY A 259 -18.23 -13.06 15.84
C GLY A 259 -17.53 -13.39 14.53
N GLY A 260 -16.22 -13.12 14.46
CA GLY A 260 -15.40 -13.41 13.28
C GLY A 260 -15.34 -14.90 12.92
N MET A 261 -15.31 -15.81 13.91
CA MET A 261 -15.41 -17.26 13.66
C MET A 261 -16.77 -17.69 13.07
N ASN A 262 -17.82 -16.90 13.31
CA ASN A 262 -19.17 -17.14 12.78
C ASN A 262 -19.47 -16.28 11.53
N GLY A 263 -18.50 -15.50 11.04
CA GLY A 263 -18.65 -14.62 9.89
C GLY A 263 -19.54 -13.39 10.15
N ILE A 264 -19.63 -12.94 11.40
CA ILE A 264 -20.43 -11.79 11.83
C ILE A 264 -19.46 -10.72 12.35
N LEU A 265 -19.43 -9.56 11.70
CA LEU A 265 -18.68 -8.40 12.19
C LEU A 265 -19.32 -7.85 13.48
N PRO A 266 -18.56 -7.20 14.37
CA PRO A 266 -19.12 -6.60 15.61
C PRO A 266 -20.31 -5.66 15.36
N GLU A 267 -20.31 -4.99 14.21
CA GLU A 267 -21.36 -4.07 13.73
C GLU A 267 -22.60 -4.77 13.15
N GLU A 268 -22.54 -6.07 12.87
CA GLU A 268 -23.65 -6.88 12.35
C GLU A 268 -24.45 -7.58 13.46
N GLN A 269 -24.12 -7.33 14.73
CA GLN A 269 -24.97 -7.76 15.84
C GLN A 269 -26.29 -6.97 15.82
N PRO A 270 -27.45 -7.64 15.84
CA PRO A 270 -28.72 -6.93 15.90
C PRO A 270 -28.75 -6.06 17.16
N LEU A 271 -29.04 -4.76 16.98
CA LEU A 271 -29.41 -3.84 18.05
C LEU A 271 -30.75 -4.31 18.63
N ASN A 272 -30.72 -5.35 19.46
CA ASN A 272 -31.90 -5.83 20.17
C ASN A 272 -32.03 -5.07 21.48
N GLU A 273 -32.95 -4.12 21.53
CA GLU A 273 -34.11 -4.19 22.43
C GLU A 273 -35.40 -3.95 21.63
#